data_AF-A0ABD1X8S6-F1
#
_entry.id   AF-A0ABD1X8S6-F1
#
_cell.length_a   1.000
_cell.length_b   1.000
_cell.length_c   1.000
_cell.angle_alpha   90.00
_cell.angle_beta   90.00
_cell.angle_gamma   90.00
#
_symmetry.space_group_name_H-M   'P 1'
#
loop_
_entity.id
_entity.type
_entity.pdbx_description
1 polymer ?
#
loop_
_entity_poly.entity_id
_entity_poly.type
_entity_poly.pdbx_seq_one_letter_code
_entity_poly.pdbx_strand_id
1 'polypeptide(L)'
;MNESNKHRSSNGNTPATHENVVNLGDEFMTSTGMNSDEVVCPQGRKCCKEKKRRLNDDNSVVDVLKKLQCILEKQIEVNKKELELKREKDMKQFEMREQTLRKNLELKDTAQKLKIKYQEFRDRA
;
A
#
# COMPACT_ATOMS: atom_id res chain seq x y z
N MET A 1 28.58 -20.43 35.03
CA MET A 1 27.62 -19.34 34.84
C MET A 1 26.76 -19.77 33.65
N ASN A 2 25.65 -20.51 33.82
CA ASN A 2 24.34 -20.11 34.39
C ASN A 2 24.04 -18.65 33.98
N GLU A 3 22.98 -18.32 33.24
CA GLU A 3 21.60 -18.73 33.46
C GLU A 3 20.78 -18.82 32.15
N SER A 4 19.99 -19.88 32.05
CA SER A 4 18.80 -19.96 31.19
C SER A 4 17.74 -18.98 31.70
N ASN A 5 17.12 -18.16 30.85
CA ASN A 5 15.84 -17.55 31.19
C ASN A 5 14.72 -18.12 30.32
N LYS A 6 13.96 -18.98 31.00
CA LYS A 6 12.70 -19.59 30.64
C LYS A 6 11.67 -18.84 31.48
N HIS A 7 10.71 -18.14 30.88
CA HIS A 7 9.39 -18.07 31.50
C HIS A 7 8.25 -17.93 30.52
N ARG A 8 7.42 -18.96 30.61
CA ARG A 8 6.06 -19.14 30.12
C ARG A 8 5.10 -18.73 31.25
N SER A 9 3.86 -18.40 30.88
CA SER A 9 2.57 -18.39 31.63
C SER A 9 1.89 -17.02 31.60
N SER A 10 0.77 -16.84 30.89
CA SER A 10 -0.59 -17.42 31.06
C SER A 10 -1.32 -16.87 32.28
N ASN A 11 -2.43 -16.19 32.02
CA ASN A 11 -3.69 -16.09 32.79
C ASN A 11 -4.52 -14.99 32.10
N GLY A 12 -5.80 -15.13 31.76
CA GLY A 12 -6.82 -16.13 32.02
C GLY A 12 -8.16 -15.41 31.84
N ASN A 13 -9.10 -16.04 31.12
CA ASN A 13 -10.53 -16.06 31.44
C ASN A 13 -11.30 -16.72 30.29
N THR A 14 -11.48 -18.03 30.42
CA THR A 14 -12.62 -18.78 29.88
C THR A 14 -13.83 -18.56 30.81
N PRO A 15 -15.05 -18.71 30.29
CA PRO A 15 -15.83 -19.91 30.64
C PRO A 15 -16.34 -20.58 29.36
N ALA A 16 -16.00 -21.84 29.12
CA ALA A 16 -16.62 -23.05 29.66
C ALA A 16 -17.61 -23.64 28.64
N THR A 17 -17.11 -24.66 27.94
CA THR A 17 -17.76 -25.96 27.70
C THR A 17 -19.21 -25.97 27.21
N HIS A 18 -19.44 -26.43 25.97
CA HIS A 18 -19.96 -27.78 25.75
C HIS A 18 -19.82 -28.18 24.27
N GLU A 19 -19.13 -29.29 24.02
CA GLU A 19 -19.21 -30.00 22.75
C GLU A 19 -20.54 -30.77 22.66
N ASN A 20 -20.93 -31.03 21.40
CA ASN A 20 -21.88 -32.06 20.94
C ASN A 20 -23.32 -32.02 21.46
N VAL A 21 -24.23 -31.47 20.64
CA VAL A 21 -25.52 -32.13 20.36
C VAL A 21 -25.91 -31.87 18.90
N VAL A 22 -25.70 -32.90 18.08
CA VAL A 22 -26.60 -33.44 17.04
C VAL A 22 -27.17 -32.48 15.98
N ASN A 23 -26.77 -32.76 14.74
CA ASN A 23 -27.54 -32.65 13.51
C ASN A 23 -29.07 -32.70 13.73
N LEU A 24 -29.75 -31.56 13.87
CA LEU A 24 -31.19 -31.48 13.74
C LEU A 24 -31.52 -31.06 12.31
N GLY A 25 -31.68 -32.09 11.47
CA GLY A 25 -32.41 -31.94 10.23
C GLY A 25 -33.82 -31.39 10.52
N ASP A 26 -34.23 -30.45 9.69
CA ASP A 26 -35.59 -30.31 9.15
C ASP A 26 -36.73 -30.85 10.05
N GLU A 27 -36.89 -30.30 11.25
CA GLU A 27 -38.10 -30.54 12.03
C GLU A 27 -39.18 -29.57 11.57
N PHE A 28 -40.00 -30.10 10.66
CA PHE A 28 -41.30 -29.57 10.26
C PHE A 28 -42.21 -29.45 11.50
N MET A 29 -42.08 -28.34 12.22
CA MET A 29 -43.00 -27.96 13.28
C MET A 29 -44.29 -27.46 12.64
N THR A 30 -45.24 -28.37 12.39
CA THR A 30 -46.65 -28.01 12.25
C THR A 30 -47.14 -27.55 13.62
N SER A 31 -47.04 -26.26 13.90
CA SER A 31 -47.73 -25.67 15.03
C SER A 31 -49.23 -25.67 14.73
N THR A 32 -49.93 -26.67 15.26
CA THR A 32 -51.39 -26.66 15.35
C THR A 32 -51.79 -25.52 16.28
N GLY A 33 -52.17 -24.39 15.70
CA GLY A 33 -52.54 -23.17 16.43
C GLY A 33 -53.65 -22.42 15.69
N MET A 34 -54.89 -22.71 16.11
CA MET A 34 -56.09 -21.86 16.14
C MET A 34 -56.46 -21.01 14.91
N ASN A 35 -57.69 -21.22 14.44
CA ASN A 35 -58.36 -20.48 13.37
C ASN A 35 -58.12 -18.96 13.42
N SER A 36 -57.37 -18.47 12.45
CA SER A 36 -57.45 -17.10 11.92
C SER A 36 -56.97 -17.19 10.49
N ASP A 37 -57.82 -16.77 9.54
CA ASP A 37 -57.62 -16.85 8.09
C ASP A 37 -56.15 -16.92 7.70
N GLU A 38 -55.75 -18.11 7.26
CA GLU A 38 -54.39 -18.42 6.88
C GLU A 38 -54.08 -17.65 5.58
N VAL A 39 -53.62 -16.41 5.74
CA VAL A 39 -53.03 -15.65 4.63
C VAL A 39 -51.71 -16.34 4.31
N VAL A 40 -51.80 -17.38 3.48
CA VAL A 40 -50.65 -18.10 2.94
C VAL A 40 -49.78 -17.09 2.20
N CYS A 41 -48.66 -16.73 2.82
CA CYS A 41 -47.69 -15.83 2.20
C CYS A 41 -47.09 -16.50 0.95
N PRO A 42 -47.09 -15.83 -0.21
CA PRO A 42 -46.55 -16.41 -1.44
C PRO A 42 -45.10 -16.87 -1.27
N GLN A 43 -44.87 -18.14 -1.57
CA GLN A 43 -43.55 -18.77 -1.60
C GLN A 43 -42.71 -18.09 -2.69
N GLY A 44 -41.84 -17.17 -2.29
CA GLY A 44 -41.06 -16.34 -3.21
C GLY A 44 -40.56 -15.02 -2.60
N ARG A 45 -41.24 -14.52 -1.56
CA ARG A 45 -40.88 -13.26 -0.89
C ARG A 45 -39.46 -13.25 -0.31
N LYS A 46 -38.96 -14.40 0.17
CA LYS A 46 -37.59 -14.53 0.72
C LYS A 46 -36.52 -14.38 -0.37
N CYS A 47 -36.70 -15.05 -1.51
CA CYS A 47 -35.71 -15.06 -2.60
C CYS A 47 -35.55 -13.66 -3.24
N CYS A 48 -36.65 -12.92 -3.44
CA CYS A 48 -36.58 -11.54 -3.93
C CYS A 48 -35.88 -10.59 -2.94
N LYS A 49 -36.10 -10.75 -1.63
CA LYS A 49 -35.45 -9.93 -0.59
C LYS A 49 -33.94 -10.18 -0.53
N GLU A 50 -33.53 -11.43 -0.66
CA GLU A 50 -32.12 -11.80 -0.69
C GLU A 50 -31.41 -11.32 -1.96
N LYS A 51 -32.05 -11.47 -3.13
CA LYS A 51 -31.55 -10.91 -4.39
C LYS A 51 -31.34 -9.40 -4.31
N LYS A 52 -32.25 -8.66 -3.66
CA LYS A 52 -32.11 -7.20 -3.47
C LYS A 52 -30.95 -6.83 -2.53
N ARG A 53 -30.72 -7.60 -1.47
CA ARG A 53 -29.56 -7.40 -0.57
C ARG A 53 -28.25 -7.58 -1.34
N ARG A 54 -28.12 -8.69 -2.07
CA ARG A 54 -26.93 -8.97 -2.89
C ARG A 54 -26.66 -7.87 -3.92
N LEU A 55 -27.68 -7.40 -4.64
CA LEU A 55 -27.53 -6.29 -5.60
C LEU A 55 -27.04 -4.98 -4.94
N ASN A 56 -27.50 -4.67 -3.73
CA ASN A 56 -27.00 -3.51 -2.99
C ASN A 56 -25.55 -3.68 -2.57
N ASP A 57 -25.17 -4.88 -2.11
CA ASP A 57 -23.79 -5.21 -1.75
C ASP A 57 -22.89 -5.12 -2.99
N ASP A 58 -23.30 -5.68 -4.13
CA ASP A 58 -22.58 -5.60 -5.41
C ASP A 58 -22.39 -4.16 -5.87
N ASN A 59 -23.44 -3.32 -5.77
CA ASN A 59 -23.33 -1.90 -6.08
C ASN A 59 -22.33 -1.18 -5.16
N SER A 60 -22.30 -1.52 -3.88
CA SER A 60 -21.32 -0.96 -2.94
C SER A 60 -19.87 -1.36 -3.29
N VAL A 61 -19.67 -2.60 -3.76
CA VAL A 61 -18.36 -3.09 -4.24
C VAL A 61 -17.90 -2.30 -5.47
N VAL A 62 -18.80 -2.04 -6.42
CA VAL A 62 -18.48 -1.24 -7.62
C VAL A 62 -17.97 0.15 -7.25
N ASP A 63 -18.60 0.81 -6.27
CA ASP A 63 -18.17 2.14 -5.82
C ASP A 63 -16.79 2.12 -5.14
N VAL A 64 -16.50 1.10 -4.34
CA VAL A 64 -15.18 0.92 -3.73
C VAL A 64 -14.11 0.70 -4.80
N LEU A 65 -14.39 -0.15 -5.79
CA LEU A 65 -13.47 -0.42 -6.89
C LEU A 65 -13.19 0.82 -7.73
N LYS A 66 -14.22 1.64 -8.03
CA LYS A 66 -14.04 2.92 -8.73
C LYS A 66 -13.16 3.89 -7.94
N LYS A 67 -13.36 3.98 -6.63
CA LYS A 67 -12.52 4.81 -5.76
C LYS A 67 -11.07 4.33 -5.75
N LEU A 68 -10.85 3.02 -5.63
CA LEU A 68 -9.53 2.41 -5.68
C LEU A 68 -8.84 2.70 -7.03
N GLN A 69 -9.54 2.51 -8.14
CA GLN A 69 -9.03 2.82 -9.47
C GLN A 69 -8.58 4.29 -9.57
N CYS A 70 -9.43 5.23 -9.15
CA CYS A 70 -9.10 6.66 -9.17
C CYS A 70 -7.87 6.99 -8.30
N ILE A 71 -7.72 6.35 -7.14
CA ILE A 71 -6.55 6.53 -6.27
C ILE A 71 -5.29 6.01 -6.96
N LEU A 72 -5.35 4.82 -7.58
CA LEU A 72 -4.20 4.23 -8.28
C LEU A 72 -3.77 5.09 -9.47
N GLU A 73 -4.71 5.60 -10.27
CA GLU A 73 -4.42 6.48 -11.40
C GLU A 73 -3.71 7.76 -10.94
N LYS A 74 -4.19 8.39 -9.85
CA LYS A 74 -3.54 9.57 -9.25
C LYS A 74 -2.15 9.25 -8.73
N GLN A 75 -1.96 8.11 -8.06
CA GLN A 75 -0.65 7.70 -7.55
C GLN A 75 0.34 7.46 -8.68
N ILE A 76 -0.09 6.84 -9.78
CA ILE A 76 0.73 6.64 -10.98
C ILE A 76 1.18 7.99 -11.53
N GLU A 77 0.27 8.97 -11.62
CA GLU A 77 0.62 10.31 -12.12
C GLU A 77 1.61 11.03 -11.20
N VAL A 78 1.41 10.98 -9.89
CA VAL A 78 2.35 11.55 -8.90
C VAL A 78 3.73 10.90 -9.04
N ASN A 79 3.79 9.57 -9.10
CA ASN A 79 5.05 8.84 -9.24
C ASN A 79 5.78 9.19 -10.54
N LYS A 80 5.06 9.38 -11.65
CA LYS A 80 5.64 9.82 -12.93
C LYS A 80 6.28 11.20 -12.81
N LYS A 81 5.57 12.17 -12.21
CA LYS A 81 6.07 13.54 -12.00
C LYS A 81 7.29 13.54 -11.07
N GLU A 82 7.25 12.76 -9.99
CA GLU A 82 8.38 12.64 -9.07
C GLU A 82 9.62 12.04 -9.75
N LEU A 83 9.44 11.02 -10.58
CA LEU A 83 10.54 10.40 -11.32
C LEU A 83 11.17 11.36 -12.34
N GLU A 84 10.36 12.15 -13.04
CA GLU A 84 10.83 13.16 -13.98
C GLU A 84 11.62 14.26 -13.26
N LEU A 85 11.07 14.79 -12.15
CA LEU A 85 11.76 15.77 -11.32
C LEU A 85 13.11 15.25 -10.79
N LYS A 86 13.15 13.97 -10.38
CA LYS A 86 14.39 13.33 -9.93
C LYS A 86 15.43 13.29 -11.05
N ARG A 87 15.05 12.87 -12.26
CA ARG A 87 15.95 12.85 -13.42
C ARG A 87 16.49 14.24 -13.75
N GLU A 88 15.63 15.26 -13.75
CA GLU A 88 16.03 16.64 -14.02
C GLU A 88 17.06 17.14 -12.99
N LYS A 89 16.79 16.88 -11.70
CA LYS A 89 17.71 17.25 -10.62
C LYS A 89 19.06 16.55 -10.75
N ASP A 90 19.05 15.25 -11.05
CA ASP A 90 20.27 14.44 -11.18
C ASP A 90 21.09 14.91 -12.39
N MET A 91 20.43 15.24 -13.51
CA MET A 91 21.08 15.80 -14.70
C MET A 91 21.72 17.17 -14.41
N LYS A 92 20.99 18.09 -13.78
CA LYS A 92 21.53 19.40 -13.38
C LYS A 92 22.70 19.27 -12.40
N GLN A 93 22.61 18.34 -11.45
CA GLN A 93 23.70 18.08 -10.51
C GLN A 93 24.95 17.53 -11.23
N PHE A 94 24.76 16.63 -12.19
CA PHE A 94 25.85 16.09 -12.99
C PHE A 94 26.53 17.19 -13.81
N GLU A 95 25.76 18.00 -14.53
CA GLU A 95 26.27 19.11 -15.34
C GLU A 95 27.06 20.12 -14.49
N MET A 96 26.55 20.49 -13.31
CA MET A 96 27.24 21.39 -12.39
C MET A 96 28.57 20.80 -11.90
N ARG A 97 28.62 19.50 -11.58
CA ARG A 97 29.85 18.82 -11.18
C ARG A 97 30.86 18.79 -12.32
N GLU A 98 30.41 18.47 -13.53
CA GLU A 98 31.25 18.42 -14.71
C GLU A 98 31.85 19.80 -15.03
N GLN A 99 31.02 20.84 -15.01
CA GLN A 99 31.47 22.21 -15.24
C GLN A 99 32.49 22.65 -14.18
N THR A 100 32.25 22.31 -12.91
CA THR A 100 33.18 22.61 -11.81
C THR A 100 34.52 21.91 -12.02
N LEU A 101 34.49 20.63 -12.40
CA LEU A 101 35.71 19.86 -12.68
C LEU A 101 36.49 20.44 -13.86
N ARG A 102 35.82 20.76 -14.97
CA ARG A 102 36.43 21.38 -16.15
C ARG A 102 37.12 22.70 -15.80
N LYS A 103 36.44 23.60 -15.08
CA LYS A 103 37.02 24.88 -14.63
C LYS A 103 38.21 24.67 -13.69
N ASN A 104 38.15 23.68 -12.80
CA ASN A 104 39.26 23.38 -11.90
C ASN A 104 40.51 22.91 -12.67
N LEU A 105 40.33 22.06 -13.67
CA LEU A 105 41.43 21.58 -14.53
C LEU A 105 42.04 22.72 -15.34
N GLU A 106 41.21 23.59 -15.92
CA GLU A 106 41.67 24.77 -16.67
C GLU A 106 42.50 25.73 -15.80
N LEU A 107 42.05 25.99 -14.56
CA LEU A 107 42.80 26.81 -13.61
C LEU A 107 44.15 26.17 -13.22
N LYS A 108 44.19 24.84 -13.06
CA LYS A 108 45.44 24.13 -12.76
C LYS A 108 46.41 24.18 -13.95
N ASP A 109 45.93 23.97 -15.16
CA ASP A 109 46.75 24.01 -16.37
C ASP A 109 47.30 25.42 -16.62
N THR A 110 46.47 26.45 -16.48
CA THR A 110 46.91 27.86 -16.61
C THR A 110 47.93 28.24 -15.53
N ALA A 111 47.72 27.83 -14.28
CA ALA A 111 48.68 28.06 -13.20
C ALA A 111 50.01 27.33 -13.46
N GLN A 112 49.97 26.10 -13.94
CA GLN A 112 51.17 25.33 -14.29
C GLN A 112 51.94 25.99 -15.44
N LYS A 113 51.25 26.42 -16.50
CA LYS A 113 51.86 27.15 -17.62
C LYS A 113 52.52 28.45 -17.19
N LEU A 114 51.88 29.20 -16.29
CA LEU A 114 52.45 30.44 -15.74
C LEU A 114 53.72 30.15 -14.93
N LYS A 115 53.71 29.10 -14.11
CA LYS A 115 54.86 28.67 -13.31
C LYS A 115 56.05 28.29 -14.20
N ILE A 116 55.81 27.55 -15.28
CA ILE A 116 56.85 27.17 -16.26
C ILE A 116 57.42 28.44 -16.92
N LYS A 117 56.58 29.33 -17.43
CA LYS A 117 57.04 30.58 -18.06
C LYS A 117 57.86 31.46 -17.11
N TYR A 118 57.44 31.58 -15.86
CA TYR A 118 58.18 32.35 -14.86
C TYR A 118 59.55 31.75 -14.57
N GLN A 119 59.64 30.41 -14.49
CA GLN A 119 60.90 29.72 -14.30
C GLN A 119 61.83 29.91 -15.51
N GLU A 120 61.31 29.74 -16.74
CA GLU A 120 62.08 29.99 -17.96
C GLU A 120 62.61 31.43 -18.05
N PHE A 121 61.83 32.42 -17.60
CA PHE A 121 62.27 33.81 -17.54
C PHE A 121 63.40 34.00 -16.52
N ARG A 122 63.26 33.40 -15.33
CA ARG A 122 64.30 33.41 -14.29
C ARG A 122 65.60 32.74 -14.72
N ASP A 123 65.52 31.66 -15.49
CA ASP A 123 66.70 30.91 -15.94
C ASP A 123 67.42 31.60 -17.13
N ARG A 124 66.75 32.54 -17.82
CA ARG A 124 67.32 33.33 -18.93
C ARG A 124 67.87 34.71 -18.52
N ALA A 125 67.58 35.17 -17.30
CA ALA A 125 68.02 36.45 -16.75
C ALA A 125 69.31 36.29 -15.93
#